data_AF-A0A932F6Q3-F1
#
_entry.id   AF-A0A932F6Q3-F1
#
_cell.length_a   1.000
_cell.length_b   1.000
_cell.length_c   1.000
_cell.angle_alpha   90.00
_cell.angle_beta   90.00
_cell.angle_gamma   90.00
#
_symmetry.space_group_name_H-M   'P 1'
#
loop_
_entity.id
_entity.type
_entity.pdbx_description
1 polymer ?
#
loop_
_entity_poly.entity_id
_entity_poly.type
_entity_poly.pdbx_seq_one_letter_code
_entity_poly.pdbx_strand_id
1 'polypeptide(L)'
;MSDQGAGSGAGGGTGGVQRAWRAACTFCGAPVEFRSAASPMAVCSFCKSTLVRDGDSLRRIGQSAALFDDHSPLALGARGQHQGEAFTLIGRLQLAYKDDAGEEGRWTEWHALFDNGRSGALSEDNGAYVLSFPWQPSQVLPLRDLMQAGIGQSRVIDGQPWVLSSRVLAHTHAAEGELAVKPYVAREFTVLEWRNTAGEVLSIEPESAPVRLDVGRSVQLAELRLSGIPDAKQAAEAKLQAKGIECPHCGTSLTPTLDNAKSIVCTSCKSVIDISKGLGSDLAYYRQDNTLEPLIPMGKVGTLKLGGKFDNWQVVGYQERCDVPADPDEEQTFWREYLLYNRMQGFAFLVDAEDGWSIVRTVTGVPAMKGDSLVYRDVTYRKRYTYPAKTTYVLGEFYWPVRKEQRTLNTDFAGLGNNSHLRLNREQTG
;
A
#
# COMPACT_ATOMS: atom_id res chain seq x y z
N MET A 1 -37.68 10.64 54.69
CA MET A 1 -38.48 9.60 54.02
C MET A 1 -39.51 10.31 53.17
N SER A 2 -39.57 10.29 51.86
CA SER A 2 -38.85 9.72 50.70
C SER A 2 -39.75 10.19 49.54
N ASP A 3 -39.40 10.36 48.27
CA ASP A 3 -38.18 10.34 47.49
C ASP A 3 -38.60 10.91 46.11
N GLN A 4 -37.61 11.27 45.30
CA GLN A 4 -37.69 11.88 43.97
C GLN A 4 -38.30 10.94 42.91
N GLY A 5 -38.75 11.53 41.80
CA GLY A 5 -39.19 10.77 40.61
C GLY A 5 -39.24 11.64 39.35
N ALA A 6 -38.07 12.08 38.89
CA ALA A 6 -37.88 12.71 37.58
C ALA A 6 -38.02 11.67 36.45
N GLY A 7 -38.97 11.88 35.54
CA GLY A 7 -39.11 11.09 34.31
C GLY A 7 -38.24 11.67 33.20
N SER A 8 -37.08 11.07 32.99
CA SER A 8 -36.19 11.31 31.85
C SER A 8 -36.78 10.68 30.58
N GLY A 9 -37.30 11.51 29.68
CA GLY A 9 -37.60 11.11 28.31
C GLY A 9 -36.30 10.89 27.55
N ALA A 10 -35.97 9.63 27.27
CA ALA A 10 -34.85 9.24 26.44
C ALA A 10 -35.01 9.83 25.03
N GLY A 11 -34.21 10.84 24.71
CA GLY A 11 -34.01 11.31 23.35
C GLY A 11 -33.26 10.24 22.57
N GLY A 12 -34.00 9.42 21.83
CA GLY A 12 -33.46 8.56 20.78
C GLY A 12 -32.81 9.43 19.71
N GLY A 13 -31.48 9.54 19.76
CA GLY A 13 -30.68 10.12 18.69
C GLY A 13 -30.80 9.24 17.45
N THR A 14 -31.71 9.61 16.55
CA THR A 14 -31.78 9.08 15.19
C THR A 14 -30.48 9.42 14.48
N GLY A 15 -29.58 8.45 14.35
CA GLY A 15 -28.50 8.50 13.35
C GLY A 15 -29.15 8.70 11.99
N GLY A 16 -29.02 9.90 11.43
CA GLY A 16 -29.69 10.28 10.20
C GLY A 16 -29.28 9.34 9.07
N VAL A 17 -30.25 8.58 8.54
CA VAL A 17 -30.08 7.86 7.28
C VAL A 17 -29.78 8.92 6.22
N GLN A 18 -28.51 9.06 5.82
CA GLN A 18 -28.14 9.91 4.70
C GLN A 18 -28.91 9.41 3.47
N ARG A 19 -29.80 10.25 2.92
CA ARG A 19 -30.57 9.91 1.72
C ARG A 19 -29.60 9.76 0.56
N ALA A 20 -29.48 8.55 0.02
CA ALA A 20 -28.74 8.32 -1.22
C ALA A 20 -29.42 9.10 -2.34
N TRP A 21 -28.67 9.97 -3.01
CA TRP A 21 -29.13 10.72 -4.17
C TRP A 21 -28.92 9.86 -5.42
N ARG A 22 -29.94 9.75 -6.27
CA ARG A 22 -29.89 8.96 -7.51
C ARG A 22 -30.12 9.86 -8.72
N ALA A 23 -29.29 9.71 -9.74
CA ALA A 23 -29.47 10.36 -11.03
C ALA A 23 -29.18 9.39 -12.19
N ALA A 24 -29.65 9.73 -13.39
CA ALA A 24 -29.33 8.98 -14.59
C ALA A 24 -27.95 9.40 -15.13
N CYS A 25 -27.13 8.42 -15.53
CA CYS A 25 -25.90 8.68 -16.27
C CYS A 25 -26.22 9.42 -17.56
N THR A 26 -25.59 10.58 -17.80
CA THR A 26 -25.83 11.40 -19.00
C THR A 26 -25.28 10.81 -20.30
N PHE A 27 -24.67 9.62 -20.24
CA PHE A 27 -24.20 8.90 -21.41
C PHE A 27 -25.05 7.67 -21.74
N CYS A 28 -25.28 6.77 -20.77
CA CYS A 28 -26.01 5.52 -21.03
C CYS A 28 -27.40 5.44 -20.38
N GLY A 29 -27.82 6.44 -19.61
CA GLY A 29 -29.11 6.46 -18.90
C GLY A 29 -29.20 5.57 -17.66
N ALA A 30 -28.20 4.73 -17.39
CA ALA A 30 -28.20 3.85 -16.22
C ALA A 30 -28.18 4.64 -14.89
N PRO A 31 -28.77 4.10 -13.80
CA PRO A 31 -28.79 4.79 -12.52
C PRO A 31 -27.38 4.90 -11.93
N VAL A 32 -27.10 6.07 -11.35
CA VAL A 32 -25.87 6.40 -10.63
C VAL A 32 -26.29 6.86 -9.24
N GLU A 33 -25.77 6.16 -8.23
CA GLU A 33 -26.04 6.47 -6.83
C GLU A 33 -24.91 7.31 -6.25
N PHE A 34 -25.29 8.28 -5.41
CA PHE A 34 -24.39 8.99 -4.53
C PHE A 34 -24.84 8.79 -3.09
N ARG A 35 -24.06 8.07 -2.32
CA ARG A 35 -24.20 7.87 -0.88
C ARG A 35 -23.79 9.13 -0.12
N SER A 36 -22.73 9.82 -0.57
CA SER A 36 -22.30 11.09 0.02
C SER A 36 -22.95 12.27 -0.68
N ALA A 37 -23.63 13.13 0.10
CA ALA A 37 -24.08 14.43 -0.41
C ALA A 37 -22.91 15.37 -0.71
N ALA A 38 -21.70 15.12 -0.19
CA ALA A 38 -20.52 15.95 -0.43
C ALA A 38 -19.68 15.47 -1.63
N SER A 39 -19.89 14.24 -2.14
CA SER A 39 -19.07 13.72 -3.23
C SER A 39 -19.29 14.51 -4.53
N PRO A 40 -18.23 15.15 -5.07
CA PRO A 40 -18.34 15.95 -6.30
C PRO A 40 -18.53 15.09 -7.55
N MET A 41 -18.23 13.80 -7.49
CA MET A 41 -18.26 12.93 -8.66
C MET A 41 -18.53 11.45 -8.33
N ALA A 42 -18.96 10.72 -9.35
CA ALA A 42 -19.07 9.26 -9.33
C ALA A 42 -18.72 8.66 -10.70
N VAL A 43 -18.28 7.40 -10.72
CA VAL A 43 -18.09 6.62 -11.95
C VAL A 43 -19.26 5.68 -12.16
N CYS A 44 -19.92 5.76 -13.31
CA CYS A 44 -21.06 4.89 -13.65
C CYS A 44 -20.60 3.43 -13.71
N SER A 45 -21.20 2.56 -12.89
CA SER A 45 -20.84 1.14 -12.83
C SER A 45 -21.07 0.38 -14.14
N PHE A 46 -22.00 0.85 -14.98
CA PHE A 46 -22.43 0.21 -16.23
C PHE A 46 -21.54 0.56 -17.43
N CYS A 47 -21.30 1.85 -17.69
CA CYS A 47 -20.55 2.30 -18.88
C CYS A 47 -19.18 2.93 -18.55
N LYS A 48 -18.82 2.98 -17.26
CA LYS A 48 -17.58 3.58 -16.73
C LYS A 48 -17.41 5.07 -17.04
N SER A 49 -18.48 5.78 -17.43
CA SER A 49 -18.42 7.24 -17.59
C SER A 49 -18.17 7.93 -16.25
N THR A 50 -17.22 8.87 -16.25
CA THR A 50 -16.89 9.72 -15.12
C THR A 50 -17.82 10.93 -15.11
N LEU A 51 -18.61 11.07 -14.05
CA LEU A 51 -19.69 12.05 -13.94
C LEU A 51 -19.39 12.99 -12.76
N VAL A 52 -19.43 14.29 -13.03
CA VAL A 52 -19.34 15.32 -11.98
C VAL A 52 -20.70 15.94 -11.75
N ARG A 53 -20.95 16.36 -10.51
CA ARG A 53 -22.12 17.18 -10.18
C ARG A 53 -21.97 18.58 -10.75
N ASP A 54 -23.06 19.07 -11.33
CA ASP A 54 -23.18 20.40 -11.91
C ASP A 54 -24.57 20.95 -11.56
N GLY A 55 -24.66 21.59 -10.38
CA GLY A 55 -25.93 21.92 -9.73
C GLY A 55 -26.76 20.66 -9.46
N ASP A 56 -27.99 20.63 -10.00
CA ASP A 56 -28.92 19.49 -9.89
C ASP A 56 -28.73 18.43 -10.99
N SER A 57 -27.72 18.58 -11.85
CA SER A 57 -27.48 17.70 -13.00
C SER A 57 -26.11 17.00 -12.91
N LEU A 58 -25.93 15.96 -13.74
CA LEU A 58 -24.63 15.30 -13.91
C LEU A 58 -24.03 15.64 -15.26
N ARG A 59 -22.75 16.01 -15.29
CA ARG A 59 -22.00 16.23 -16.52
C ARG A 59 -20.91 15.18 -16.68
N ARG A 60 -20.84 14.57 -17.86
CA ARG A 60 -19.74 13.65 -18.20
C ARG A 60 -18.47 14.44 -18.47
N ILE A 61 -17.37 14.05 -17.83
CA ILE A 61 -16.05 14.64 -18.03
C ILE A 61 -15.03 13.68 -18.65
N GLY A 62 -15.42 12.42 -18.81
CA GLY A 62 -14.55 11.39 -19.36
C GLY A 62 -15.13 10.00 -19.14
N GLN A 63 -14.29 9.00 -19.34
CA GLN A 63 -14.57 7.60 -19.06
C GLN A 63 -13.37 7.05 -18.30
N SER A 64 -13.62 6.36 -17.19
CA SER A 64 -12.56 5.68 -16.46
C SER A 64 -11.99 4.55 -17.31
N ALA A 65 -10.68 4.34 -17.22
CA ALA A 65 -10.06 3.13 -17.73
C ALA A 65 -10.61 1.90 -16.98
N ALA A 66 -10.37 0.72 -17.55
CA ALA A 66 -10.58 -0.52 -16.83
C ALA A 66 -9.74 -0.50 -15.55
N LEU A 67 -10.33 -0.89 -14.42
CA LEU A 67 -9.56 -1.12 -13.22
C LEU A 67 -8.56 -2.22 -13.51
N PHE A 68 -7.35 -2.02 -13.01
CA PHE A 68 -6.42 -3.11 -12.90
C PHE A 68 -6.85 -4.01 -11.74
N ASP A 69 -6.77 -5.33 -11.93
CA ASP A 69 -6.87 -6.25 -10.81
C ASP A 69 -5.60 -6.09 -9.96
N ASP A 70 -5.63 -5.16 -9.00
CA ASP A 70 -4.62 -5.06 -7.92
C ASP A 70 -4.88 -6.08 -6.81
N HIS A 71 -5.95 -6.86 -7.01
CA HIS A 71 -6.42 -7.93 -6.17
C HIS A 71 -6.63 -7.55 -4.70
N SER A 72 -6.81 -6.27 -4.38
CA SER A 72 -7.08 -5.82 -3.02
C SER A 72 -8.10 -6.69 -2.27
N PRO A 73 -7.88 -7.01 -0.98
CA PRO A 73 -8.89 -7.71 -0.18
C PRO A 73 -10.13 -6.85 0.06
N LEU A 74 -10.08 -5.55 -0.26
CA LEU A 74 -11.16 -4.59 -0.09
C LEU A 74 -12.08 -4.54 -1.32
N ALA A 75 -13.30 -4.10 -1.11
CA ALA A 75 -14.30 -3.93 -2.16
C ALA A 75 -15.19 -2.72 -1.86
N LEU A 76 -15.79 -2.15 -2.91
CA LEU A 76 -16.82 -1.13 -2.73
C LEU A 76 -18.00 -1.69 -1.93
N GLY A 77 -18.47 -0.90 -0.98
CA GLY A 77 -19.51 -1.29 -0.02
C GLY A 77 -18.99 -2.01 1.23
N ALA A 78 -17.69 -2.36 1.30
CA ALA A 78 -17.10 -2.88 2.52
C ALA A 78 -17.24 -1.84 3.66
N ARG A 79 -17.58 -2.32 4.85
CA ARG A 79 -17.77 -1.50 6.04
C ARG A 79 -16.70 -1.79 7.08
N GLY A 80 -16.32 -0.79 7.86
CA GLY A 80 -15.38 -0.94 8.96
C GLY A 80 -15.63 0.05 10.08
N GLN A 81 -14.73 0.06 11.06
CA GLN A 81 -14.72 0.98 12.17
C GLN A 81 -13.29 1.48 12.42
N HIS A 82 -13.12 2.78 12.63
CA HIS A 82 -11.85 3.35 13.07
C HIS A 82 -12.09 4.27 14.26
N GLN A 83 -11.36 4.04 15.35
CA GLN A 83 -11.47 4.81 16.61
C GLN A 83 -12.93 4.97 17.11
N GLY A 84 -13.75 3.93 16.94
CA GLY A 84 -15.15 3.93 17.37
C GLY A 84 -16.14 4.43 16.31
N GLU A 85 -15.69 5.13 15.28
CA GLU A 85 -16.56 5.64 14.20
C GLU A 85 -16.65 4.63 13.05
N ALA A 86 -17.87 4.34 12.60
CA ALA A 86 -18.11 3.46 11.47
C ALA A 86 -17.87 4.17 10.13
N PHE A 87 -17.46 3.40 9.12
CA PHE A 87 -17.29 3.90 7.76
C PHE A 87 -17.69 2.86 6.71
N THR A 88 -17.96 3.33 5.49
CA THR A 88 -18.15 2.50 4.29
C THR A 88 -17.17 2.94 3.20
N LEU A 89 -16.56 1.97 2.51
CA LEU A 89 -15.76 2.25 1.31
C LEU A 89 -16.71 2.48 0.13
N ILE A 90 -16.79 3.73 -0.36
CA ILE A 90 -17.77 4.12 -1.39
C ILE A 90 -17.14 4.50 -2.72
N GLY A 91 -15.82 4.61 -2.78
CA GLY A 91 -15.09 4.76 -4.02
C GLY A 91 -13.66 4.29 -3.92
N ARG A 92 -13.00 4.27 -5.07
CA ARG A 92 -11.65 3.76 -5.26
C ARG A 92 -10.97 4.57 -6.36
N LEU A 93 -9.74 4.99 -6.11
CA LEU A 93 -8.88 5.66 -7.06
C LEU A 93 -7.59 4.84 -7.19
N GLN A 94 -7.25 4.41 -8.41
CA GLN A 94 -5.97 3.79 -8.71
C GLN A 94 -5.04 4.84 -9.31
N LEU A 95 -3.87 4.98 -8.70
CA LEU A 95 -2.81 5.88 -9.12
C LEU A 95 -1.62 5.06 -9.60
N ALA A 96 -0.91 5.58 -10.59
CA ALA A 96 0.25 4.94 -11.18
C ALA A 96 1.37 5.97 -11.40
N TYR A 97 2.61 5.52 -11.35
CA TYR A 97 3.80 6.34 -11.57
C TYR A 97 4.87 5.52 -12.29
N LYS A 98 5.84 6.22 -12.89
CA LYS A 98 7.05 5.59 -13.42
C LYS A 98 8.19 5.78 -12.43
N ASP A 99 8.87 4.68 -12.09
CA ASP A 99 10.11 4.74 -11.31
C ASP A 99 11.30 5.15 -12.19
N ASP A 100 12.48 5.32 -11.58
CA ASP A 100 13.70 5.74 -12.29
C ASP A 100 14.16 4.74 -13.37
N ALA A 101 13.68 3.49 -13.32
CA ALA A 101 13.93 2.47 -14.33
C ALA A 101 12.85 2.43 -15.42
N GLY A 102 11.85 3.30 -15.37
CA GLY A 102 10.73 3.36 -16.33
C GLY A 102 9.64 2.31 -16.09
N GLU A 103 9.67 1.61 -14.95
CA GLU A 103 8.65 0.63 -14.59
C GLU A 103 7.48 1.29 -13.88
N GLU A 104 6.30 0.69 -14.06
CA GLU A 104 5.08 1.25 -13.49
C GLU A 104 4.86 0.77 -12.05
N GLY A 105 4.99 1.70 -11.11
CA GLY A 105 4.48 1.54 -9.76
C GLY A 105 3.01 1.95 -9.68
N ARG A 106 2.25 1.33 -8.77
CA ARG A 106 0.82 1.61 -8.57
C ARG A 106 0.44 1.50 -7.11
N TRP A 107 -0.56 2.29 -6.72
CA TRP A 107 -1.23 2.19 -5.42
C TRP A 107 -2.71 2.54 -5.55
N THR A 108 -3.49 2.19 -4.53
CA THR A 108 -4.93 2.42 -4.49
C THR A 108 -5.30 3.32 -3.31
N GLU A 109 -6.18 4.28 -3.53
CA GLU A 109 -6.83 5.06 -2.46
C GLU A 109 -8.32 4.71 -2.41
N TRP A 110 -8.74 4.08 -1.31
CA TRP A 110 -10.15 3.82 -1.07
C TRP A 110 -10.80 5.02 -0.37
N HIS A 111 -11.89 5.54 -0.92
CA HIS A 111 -12.67 6.59 -0.28
C HIS A 111 -13.55 5.99 0.82
N ALA A 112 -13.17 6.25 2.08
CA ALA A 112 -13.91 5.87 3.27
C ALA A 112 -14.84 7.02 3.68
N LEU A 113 -16.16 6.82 3.56
CA LEU A 113 -17.17 7.73 4.09
C LEU A 113 -17.55 7.27 5.50
N PHE A 114 -17.30 8.12 6.49
CA PHE A 114 -17.68 7.88 7.88
C PHE A 114 -19.13 8.28 8.14
N ASP A 115 -19.77 7.63 9.12
CA ASP A 115 -21.18 7.85 9.46
C ASP A 115 -21.44 9.28 9.96
N ASN A 116 -20.45 9.90 10.59
CA ASN A 116 -20.44 11.34 10.92
C ASN A 116 -20.31 12.29 9.71
N GLY A 117 -20.25 11.76 8.49
CA GLY A 117 -20.17 12.51 7.23
C GLY A 117 -18.77 12.94 6.81
N ARG A 118 -17.73 12.63 7.59
CA ARG A 118 -16.34 12.89 7.20
C ARG A 118 -15.89 11.92 6.11
N SER A 119 -15.04 12.40 5.21
CA SER A 119 -14.33 11.56 4.24
C SER A 119 -12.88 11.36 4.67
N GLY A 120 -12.39 10.12 4.53
CA GLY A 120 -10.98 9.76 4.64
C GLY A 120 -10.54 8.93 3.43
N ALA A 121 -9.23 8.79 3.27
CA ALA A 121 -8.63 7.89 2.29
C ALA A 121 -7.93 6.74 3.01
N LEU A 122 -8.31 5.51 2.68
CA LEU A 122 -7.55 4.32 3.07
C LEU A 122 -6.63 3.97 1.89
N SER A 123 -5.41 4.50 1.95
CA SER A 123 -4.37 4.23 0.96
C SER A 123 -3.81 2.83 1.18
N GLU A 124 -3.72 2.08 0.09
CA GLU A 124 -3.22 0.71 0.01
C GLU A 124 -2.02 0.69 -0.94
N ASP A 125 -0.87 0.31 -0.41
CA ASP A 125 0.34 0.06 -1.20
C ASP A 125 1.07 -1.14 -0.62
N ASN A 126 1.38 -2.13 -1.47
CA ASN A 126 2.19 -3.29 -1.10
C ASN A 126 1.70 -4.04 0.16
N GLY A 127 0.37 -4.13 0.35
CA GLY A 127 -0.25 -4.78 1.51
C GLY A 127 -0.11 -4.03 2.84
N ALA A 128 0.41 -2.80 2.80
CA ALA A 128 0.36 -1.85 3.90
C ALA A 128 -0.77 -0.84 3.66
N TYR A 129 -1.36 -0.37 4.76
CA TYR A 129 -2.49 0.55 4.72
C TYR A 129 -2.22 1.78 5.57
N VAL A 130 -2.56 2.95 5.03
CA VAL A 130 -2.55 4.23 5.74
C VAL A 130 -3.95 4.82 5.65
N LEU A 131 -4.58 5.04 6.81
CA LEU A 131 -5.82 5.80 6.86
C LEU A 131 -5.48 7.27 7.09
N SER A 132 -5.84 8.12 6.14
CA SER A 132 -5.56 9.55 6.14
C SER A 132 -6.85 10.39 6.05
N PHE A 133 -6.72 11.63 6.52
CA PHE A 133 -7.78 12.63 6.50
C PHE A 133 -7.24 13.96 5.99
N PRO A 134 -8.10 14.80 5.39
CA PRO A 134 -7.73 16.15 4.99
C PRO A 134 -7.15 16.93 6.17
N TRP A 135 -5.99 17.52 5.95
CA TRP A 135 -5.26 18.29 6.95
C TRP A 135 -5.22 19.76 6.56
N GLN A 136 -5.42 20.63 7.55
CA GLN A 136 -5.32 22.08 7.39
C GLN A 136 -4.13 22.58 8.21
N PRO A 137 -3.06 23.07 7.57
CA PRO A 137 -1.90 23.60 8.29
C PRO A 137 -2.27 24.91 9.00
N SER A 138 -1.65 25.18 10.15
CA SER A 138 -1.87 26.44 10.87
C SER A 138 -1.33 27.68 10.12
N GLN A 139 -0.42 27.46 9.17
CA GLN A 139 0.24 28.49 8.37
C GLN A 139 0.34 28.05 6.91
N VAL A 140 0.57 29.01 6.01
CA VAL A 140 0.83 28.71 4.59
C VAL A 140 2.11 27.89 4.47
N LEU A 141 2.03 26.73 3.82
CA LEU A 141 3.19 25.87 3.61
C LEU A 141 4.17 26.48 2.59
N PRO A 142 5.49 26.37 2.81
CA PRO A 142 6.49 26.80 1.86
C PRO A 142 6.64 25.77 0.73
N LEU A 143 5.59 25.59 -0.09
CA LEU A 143 5.50 24.50 -1.09
C LEU A 143 6.72 24.44 -2.03
N ARG A 144 7.29 25.59 -2.40
CA ARG A 144 8.50 25.62 -3.23
C ARG A 144 9.70 24.92 -2.57
N ASP A 145 9.93 25.14 -1.28
CA ASP A 145 11.01 24.47 -0.54
C ASP A 145 10.70 22.98 -0.37
N LEU A 146 9.44 22.62 -0.06
CA LEU A 146 9.02 21.21 0.06
C LEU A 146 9.19 20.44 -1.26
N MET A 147 8.88 21.06 -2.39
CA MET A 147 9.09 20.47 -3.72
C MET A 147 10.57 20.34 -4.11
N GLN A 148 11.47 21.14 -3.52
CA GLN A 148 12.90 21.11 -3.83
C GLN A 148 13.72 20.23 -2.88
N ALA A 149 13.14 19.77 -1.77
CA ALA A 149 13.82 18.89 -0.84
C ALA A 149 14.29 17.57 -1.50
N GLY A 150 15.44 17.04 -1.11
CA GLY A 150 15.88 15.70 -1.52
C GLY A 150 15.20 14.60 -0.69
N ILE A 151 15.10 13.39 -1.23
CA ILE A 151 14.67 12.22 -0.44
C ILE A 151 15.61 12.04 0.76
N GLY A 152 15.04 11.78 1.93
CA GLY A 152 15.76 11.70 3.21
C GLY A 152 16.08 13.05 3.87
N GLN A 153 15.79 14.18 3.23
CA GLN A 153 15.97 15.50 3.86
C GLN A 153 14.82 15.81 4.83
N SER A 154 15.18 16.46 5.93
CA SER A 154 14.22 16.95 6.93
C SER A 154 13.79 18.39 6.66
N ARG A 155 12.53 18.70 6.94
CA ARG A 155 11.94 20.05 6.98
C ARG A 155 11.01 20.18 8.18
N VAL A 156 10.90 21.39 8.71
CA VAL A 156 9.93 21.70 9.75
C VAL A 156 8.62 22.09 9.08
N ILE A 157 7.56 21.31 9.34
CA ILE A 157 6.20 21.56 8.84
C ILE A 157 5.29 21.60 10.06
N ASP A 158 4.59 22.72 10.24
CA ASP A 158 3.68 22.97 11.39
C ASP A 158 4.36 22.73 12.75
N GLY A 159 5.62 23.16 12.89
CA GLY A 159 6.40 23.02 14.11
C GLY A 159 6.98 21.64 14.38
N GLN A 160 6.77 20.65 13.50
CA GLN A 160 7.29 19.29 13.64
C GLN A 160 8.32 18.97 12.56
N PRO A 161 9.35 18.16 12.85
CA PRO A 161 10.27 17.67 11.83
C PRO A 161 9.64 16.56 11.01
N TRP A 162 9.68 16.71 9.69
CA TRP A 162 9.22 15.75 8.70
C TRP A 162 10.35 15.43 7.73
N VAL A 163 10.45 14.18 7.30
CA VAL A 163 11.44 13.69 6.34
C VAL A 163 10.74 13.31 5.05
N LEU A 164 11.18 13.88 3.93
CA LEU A 164 10.67 13.50 2.61
C LEU A 164 11.09 12.06 2.33
N SER A 165 10.12 11.17 2.22
CA SER A 165 10.34 9.72 2.08
C SER A 165 10.05 9.22 0.67
N SER A 166 9.15 9.89 -0.06
CA SER A 166 8.88 9.59 -1.47
C SER A 166 8.49 10.85 -2.24
N ARG A 167 8.87 10.89 -3.51
CA ARG A 167 8.42 11.86 -4.51
C ARG A 167 8.16 11.09 -5.79
N VAL A 168 6.93 11.13 -6.27
CA VAL A 168 6.55 10.49 -7.54
C VAL A 168 5.79 11.46 -8.44
N LEU A 169 6.03 11.33 -9.74
CA LEU A 169 5.19 11.93 -10.77
C LEU A 169 4.10 10.91 -11.15
N ALA A 170 2.89 11.15 -10.68
CA ALA A 170 1.79 10.20 -10.73
C ALA A 170 0.73 10.62 -11.74
N HIS A 171 -0.06 9.65 -12.21
CA HIS A 171 -1.28 9.89 -12.97
C HIS A 171 -2.43 9.03 -12.45
N THR A 172 -3.65 9.46 -12.72
CA THR A 172 -4.84 8.65 -12.47
C THR A 172 -4.93 7.52 -13.48
N HIS A 173 -4.83 6.28 -13.01
CA HIS A 173 -5.03 5.11 -13.85
C HIS A 173 -6.53 4.84 -14.05
N ALA A 174 -7.26 4.68 -12.95
CA ALA A 174 -8.68 4.34 -12.98
C ALA A 174 -9.41 4.83 -11.72
N ALA A 175 -10.72 4.98 -11.80
CA ALA A 175 -11.57 5.33 -10.67
C ALA A 175 -12.87 4.52 -10.67
N GLU A 176 -13.40 4.23 -9.50
CA GLU A 176 -14.68 3.55 -9.31
C GLU A 176 -15.46 4.15 -8.13
N GLY A 177 -16.78 4.11 -8.20
CA GLY A 177 -17.65 4.62 -7.13
C GLY A 177 -17.58 6.15 -6.99
N GLU A 178 -17.75 6.62 -5.76
CA GLU A 178 -17.76 8.03 -5.38
C GLU A 178 -16.42 8.47 -4.80
N LEU A 179 -15.87 9.58 -5.28
CA LEU A 179 -14.62 10.13 -4.72
C LEU A 179 -14.92 11.39 -3.90
N ALA A 180 -14.07 11.68 -2.90
CA ALA A 180 -14.13 12.92 -2.12
C ALA A 180 -13.55 14.12 -2.88
N VAL A 181 -12.57 13.86 -3.75
CA VAL A 181 -11.88 14.85 -4.57
C VAL A 181 -11.93 14.39 -6.02
N LYS A 182 -12.11 15.34 -6.94
CA LYS A 182 -12.05 15.07 -8.38
C LYS A 182 -10.59 14.79 -8.79
N PRO A 183 -10.27 13.62 -9.35
CA PRO A 183 -8.90 13.29 -9.73
C PRO A 183 -8.47 13.99 -11.04
N TYR A 184 -7.17 14.13 -11.24
CA TYR A 184 -6.60 14.57 -12.52
C TYR A 184 -6.52 13.41 -13.49
N VAL A 185 -7.39 13.40 -14.50
CA VAL A 185 -7.47 12.31 -15.49
C VAL A 185 -6.69 12.57 -16.78
N ALA A 186 -6.17 13.79 -16.98
CA ALA A 186 -5.57 14.22 -18.25
C ALA A 186 -4.12 14.72 -18.11
N ARG A 187 -3.55 14.69 -16.90
CA ARG A 187 -2.19 15.14 -16.64
C ARG A 187 -1.58 14.34 -15.50
N GLU A 188 -0.25 14.27 -15.52
CA GLU A 188 0.53 13.86 -14.37
C GLU A 188 0.55 14.98 -13.31
N PHE A 189 0.80 14.60 -12.07
CA PHE A 189 0.91 15.50 -10.92
C PHE A 189 1.89 14.93 -9.90
N THR A 190 2.48 15.80 -9.08
CA THR A 190 3.46 15.39 -8.08
C THR A 190 2.74 14.91 -6.82
N VAL A 191 3.20 13.80 -6.25
CA VAL A 191 2.83 13.38 -4.90
C VAL A 191 4.10 13.37 -4.05
N LEU A 192 4.10 14.13 -2.96
CA LEU A 192 5.16 14.13 -1.95
C LEU A 192 4.66 13.40 -0.71
N GLU A 193 5.38 12.36 -0.26
CA GLU A 193 5.14 11.74 1.04
C GLU A 193 6.21 12.14 2.05
N TRP A 194 5.76 12.79 3.12
CA TRP A 194 6.57 13.18 4.25
C TRP A 194 6.24 12.29 5.45
N ARG A 195 7.24 11.87 6.20
CA ARG A 195 7.09 11.01 7.38
C ARG A 195 7.72 11.65 8.60
N ASN A 196 7.14 11.43 9.78
CA ASN A 196 7.69 11.94 11.03
C ASN A 196 7.97 10.81 12.04
N THR A 197 8.52 11.19 13.19
CA THR A 197 8.88 10.28 14.29
C THR A 197 7.67 9.81 15.10
N ALA A 198 6.50 10.43 14.91
CA ALA A 198 5.23 10.02 15.51
C ALA A 198 4.52 8.92 14.70
N GLY A 199 5.11 8.46 13.59
CA GLY A 199 4.52 7.42 12.74
C GLY A 199 3.46 7.95 11.76
N GLU A 200 3.44 9.26 11.52
CA GLU A 200 2.48 9.90 10.62
C GLU A 200 3.05 10.01 9.20
N VAL A 201 2.14 10.01 8.22
CA VAL A 201 2.42 10.23 6.81
C VAL A 201 1.63 11.45 6.36
N LEU A 202 2.32 12.47 5.87
CA LEU A 202 1.75 13.66 5.25
C LEU A 202 1.92 13.54 3.73
N SER A 203 0.81 13.42 3.03
CA SER A 203 0.74 13.43 1.57
C SER A 203 0.41 14.83 1.08
N ILE A 204 1.20 15.33 0.12
CA ILE A 204 1.03 16.65 -0.48
C ILE A 204 0.93 16.51 -2.01
N GLU A 205 -0.17 17.00 -2.59
CA GLU A 205 -0.30 17.21 -4.03
C GLU A 205 -0.26 18.72 -4.32
N PRO A 206 0.91 19.30 -4.63
CA PRO A 206 1.09 20.75 -4.70
C PRO A 206 0.40 21.37 -5.92
N GLU A 207 0.21 20.63 -7.02
CA GLU A 207 -0.49 21.14 -8.21
C GLU A 207 -2.01 21.11 -8.10
N SER A 208 -2.55 20.69 -6.93
CA SER A 208 -3.97 20.71 -6.65
C SER A 208 -4.52 22.10 -6.34
N ALA A 209 -5.78 22.36 -6.72
CA ALA A 209 -6.47 23.61 -6.48
C ALA A 209 -7.81 23.39 -5.74
N PRO A 210 -7.88 23.59 -4.41
CA PRO A 210 -6.78 23.94 -3.51
C PRO A 210 -5.77 22.79 -3.35
N VAL A 211 -4.59 23.09 -2.81
CA VAL A 211 -3.53 22.10 -2.55
C VAL A 211 -4.09 20.99 -1.67
N ARG A 212 -3.92 19.74 -2.09
CA ARG A 212 -4.41 18.59 -1.33
C ARG A 212 -3.34 18.22 -0.31
N LEU A 213 -3.76 18.17 0.94
CA LEU A 213 -2.95 17.83 2.10
C LEU A 213 -3.72 16.80 2.90
N ASP A 214 -3.16 15.61 3.06
CA ASP A 214 -3.75 14.55 3.85
C ASP A 214 -2.72 14.05 4.87
N VAL A 215 -3.12 13.92 6.14
CA VAL A 215 -2.30 13.32 7.18
C VAL A 215 -2.94 12.02 7.63
N GLY A 216 -2.14 10.95 7.70
CA GLY A 216 -2.59 9.64 8.10
C GLY A 216 -1.61 8.88 8.96
N ARG A 217 -2.07 7.72 9.44
CA ARG A 217 -1.26 6.75 10.19
C ARG A 217 -1.49 5.36 9.62
N SER A 218 -0.49 4.50 9.77
CA SER A 218 -0.63 3.10 9.37
C SER A 218 -1.72 2.41 10.20
N VAL A 219 -2.51 1.58 9.53
CA VAL A 219 -3.54 0.72 10.13
C VAL A 219 -3.38 -0.70 9.61
N GLN A 220 -3.74 -1.68 10.42
CA GLN A 220 -3.91 -3.06 9.95
C GLN A 220 -5.38 -3.30 9.62
N LEU A 221 -5.68 -4.08 8.58
CA LEU A 221 -7.07 -4.42 8.25
C LEU A 221 -7.78 -5.11 9.41
N ALA A 222 -7.05 -5.92 10.18
CA ALA A 222 -7.54 -6.56 11.40
C ALA A 222 -8.04 -5.56 12.46
N GLU A 223 -7.51 -4.33 12.48
CA GLU A 223 -7.91 -3.28 13.43
C GLU A 223 -9.19 -2.56 12.99
N LEU A 224 -9.50 -2.58 11.69
CA LEU A 224 -10.63 -1.88 11.09
C LEU A 224 -11.97 -2.62 11.20
N ARG A 225 -11.99 -3.83 11.77
CA ARG A 225 -13.22 -4.63 11.99
C ARG A 225 -14.08 -4.74 10.73
N LEU A 226 -13.44 -5.08 9.60
CA LEU A 226 -14.07 -5.04 8.30
C LEU A 226 -15.16 -6.09 8.13
N SER A 227 -16.18 -5.74 7.36
CA SER A 227 -17.25 -6.61 6.88
C SER A 227 -17.60 -6.27 5.43
N GLY A 228 -18.18 -7.22 4.69
CA GLY A 228 -18.46 -7.03 3.27
C GLY A 228 -17.22 -7.04 2.37
N ILE A 229 -16.07 -7.51 2.89
CA ILE A 229 -14.92 -7.89 2.06
C ILE A 229 -15.18 -9.27 1.42
N PRO A 230 -14.75 -9.53 0.17
CA PRO A 230 -14.95 -10.81 -0.48
C PRO A 230 -14.39 -11.98 0.35
N ASP A 231 -15.01 -13.16 0.29
CA ASP A 231 -14.43 -14.36 0.90
C ASP A 231 -13.14 -14.75 0.13
N ALA A 232 -12.08 -15.14 0.86
CA ALA A 232 -10.80 -15.48 0.24
C ALA A 232 -10.91 -16.68 -0.72
N LYS A 233 -11.75 -17.68 -0.41
CA LYS A 233 -12.00 -18.83 -1.28
C LYS A 233 -12.86 -18.46 -2.47
N GLN A 234 -13.91 -17.66 -2.30
CA GLN A 234 -14.73 -17.21 -3.43
C GLN A 234 -13.96 -16.28 -4.37
N ALA A 235 -13.08 -15.43 -3.83
CA ALA A 235 -12.16 -14.63 -4.63
C ALA A 235 -11.21 -15.53 -5.43
N ALA A 236 -10.60 -16.55 -4.80
CA ALA A 236 -9.72 -17.50 -5.48
C ALA A 236 -10.45 -18.38 -6.53
N GLU A 237 -11.67 -18.83 -6.25
CA GLU A 237 -12.49 -19.66 -7.16
C GLU A 237 -13.03 -18.86 -8.35
N ALA A 238 -13.47 -17.62 -8.15
CA ALA A 238 -13.84 -16.72 -9.24
C ALA A 238 -12.62 -16.37 -10.11
N LYS A 239 -11.43 -16.28 -9.51
CA LYS A 239 -10.15 -16.04 -10.19
C LYS A 239 -9.62 -17.26 -10.96
N LEU A 240 -9.92 -18.49 -10.54
CA LEU A 240 -9.58 -19.70 -11.31
C LEU A 240 -10.27 -19.76 -12.69
N GLN A 241 -11.34 -18.97 -12.89
CA GLN A 241 -11.99 -18.79 -14.18
C GLN A 241 -11.45 -17.59 -14.99
N ALA A 242 -10.59 -16.76 -14.41
CA ALA A 242 -9.76 -15.81 -15.13
C ALA A 242 -8.54 -16.56 -15.68
N LYS A 243 -8.28 -16.44 -16.98
CA LYS A 243 -7.25 -17.23 -17.69
C LYS A 243 -5.90 -17.12 -16.97
N GLY A 244 -5.33 -18.25 -16.57
CA GLY A 244 -3.92 -18.33 -16.22
C GLY A 244 -3.05 -17.78 -17.35
N ILE A 245 -1.87 -17.28 -17.01
CA ILE A 245 -0.89 -16.81 -18.00
C ILE A 245 -0.01 -17.97 -18.41
N GLU A 246 0.38 -18.02 -19.68
CA GLU A 246 1.40 -18.95 -20.12
C GLU A 246 2.77 -18.35 -19.84
N CYS A 247 3.66 -19.15 -19.25
CA CYS A 247 5.06 -18.76 -19.10
C CYS A 247 5.62 -18.43 -20.50
N PRO A 248 6.10 -17.19 -20.75
CA PRO A 248 6.58 -16.78 -22.08
C PRO A 248 7.84 -17.54 -22.53
N HIS A 249 8.48 -18.28 -21.62
CA HIS A 249 9.63 -19.11 -21.93
C HIS A 249 9.27 -20.55 -22.32
N CYS A 250 8.40 -21.22 -21.54
CA CYS A 250 8.18 -22.67 -21.67
C CYS A 250 6.70 -23.08 -21.85
N GLY A 251 5.77 -22.12 -21.86
CA GLY A 251 4.34 -22.38 -22.05
C GLY A 251 3.60 -22.97 -20.84
N THR A 252 4.26 -23.20 -19.70
CA THR A 252 3.58 -23.67 -18.48
C THR A 252 2.52 -22.67 -18.05
N SER A 253 1.29 -23.12 -17.80
CA SER A 253 0.23 -22.29 -17.23
C SER A 253 0.56 -21.90 -15.80
N LEU A 254 0.51 -20.60 -15.51
CA LEU A 254 0.74 -20.00 -14.21
C LEU A 254 -0.51 -19.25 -13.77
N THR A 255 -0.85 -19.37 -12.49
CA THR A 255 -1.97 -18.65 -11.89
C THR A 255 -1.44 -17.95 -10.64
N PRO A 256 -1.33 -16.61 -10.64
CA PRO A 256 -1.02 -15.86 -9.43
C PRO A 256 -2.03 -16.18 -8.34
N THR A 257 -1.55 -16.44 -7.14
CA THR A 257 -2.36 -16.78 -5.97
C THR A 257 -2.35 -15.67 -4.93
N LEU A 258 -1.29 -14.87 -4.90
CA LEU A 258 -1.29 -13.60 -4.21
C LEU A 258 -2.15 -12.63 -4.97
N ASP A 259 -2.83 -11.86 -4.15
CA ASP A 259 -3.59 -10.74 -4.61
C ASP A 259 -2.63 -9.75 -5.31
N ASN A 260 -1.89 -8.89 -4.65
CA ASN A 260 -1.16 -7.79 -5.30
C ASN A 260 0.19 -8.19 -5.97
N ALA A 261 0.30 -9.38 -6.57
CA ALA A 261 1.54 -9.85 -7.18
C ALA A 261 1.95 -9.01 -8.41
N LYS A 262 3.20 -8.55 -8.42
CA LYS A 262 3.87 -7.86 -9.55
C LYS A 262 4.91 -8.74 -10.22
N SER A 263 5.33 -9.84 -9.60
CA SER A 263 6.16 -10.87 -10.23
C SER A 263 5.74 -12.26 -9.80
N ILE A 264 5.89 -13.24 -10.70
CA ILE A 264 5.68 -14.66 -10.46
C ILE A 264 6.80 -15.49 -11.08
N VAL A 265 7.27 -16.53 -10.39
CA VAL A 265 8.31 -17.43 -10.89
C VAL A 265 7.69 -18.72 -11.41
N CYS A 266 8.03 -19.09 -12.66
CA CYS A 266 7.57 -20.34 -13.25
C CYS A 266 8.12 -21.55 -12.48
N THR A 267 7.23 -22.40 -11.98
CA THR A 267 7.62 -23.59 -11.21
C THR A 267 8.38 -24.62 -12.06
N SER A 268 8.10 -24.69 -13.37
CA SER A 268 8.74 -25.62 -14.30
C SER A 268 10.13 -25.19 -14.77
N CYS A 269 10.29 -23.95 -15.25
CA CYS A 269 11.53 -23.50 -15.89
C CYS A 269 12.28 -22.40 -15.13
N LYS A 270 11.77 -21.97 -13.97
CA LYS A 270 12.36 -20.95 -13.07
C LYS A 270 12.53 -19.55 -13.66
N SER A 271 11.92 -19.28 -14.82
CA SER A 271 11.83 -17.92 -15.35
C SER A 271 11.06 -17.04 -14.36
N VAL A 272 11.55 -15.82 -14.13
CA VAL A 272 10.84 -14.77 -13.39
C VAL A 272 10.06 -13.95 -14.40
N ILE A 273 8.76 -13.85 -14.19
CA ILE A 273 7.84 -13.15 -15.09
C ILE A 273 7.34 -11.89 -14.37
N ASP A 274 7.51 -10.75 -15.03
CA ASP A 274 6.90 -9.51 -14.62
C ASP A 274 5.43 -9.51 -15.04
N ILE A 275 4.54 -9.36 -14.05
CA ILE A 275 3.08 -9.29 -14.24
C ILE A 275 2.51 -7.94 -13.76
N SER A 276 3.37 -6.96 -13.47
CA SER A 276 2.98 -5.62 -12.99
C SER A 276 2.05 -4.88 -13.95
N LYS A 277 2.13 -5.19 -15.26
CA LYS A 277 1.29 -4.62 -16.32
C LYS A 277 -0.01 -5.40 -16.55
N GLY A 278 -0.19 -6.55 -15.91
CA GLY A 278 -1.41 -7.36 -15.95
C GLY A 278 -1.33 -8.64 -16.76
N LEU A 279 -2.33 -9.49 -16.54
CA LEU A 279 -2.51 -10.75 -17.24
C LEU A 279 -3.06 -10.48 -18.64
N GLY A 280 -2.18 -10.39 -19.65
CA GLY A 280 -2.55 -10.13 -21.05
C GLY A 280 -1.68 -9.11 -21.80
N SER A 281 -0.70 -8.50 -21.14
CA SER A 281 0.35 -7.69 -21.78
C SER A 281 1.52 -8.56 -22.27
N ASP A 282 2.40 -7.99 -23.10
CA ASP A 282 3.72 -8.59 -23.36
C ASP A 282 4.48 -8.73 -22.03
N LEU A 283 4.70 -9.98 -21.60
CA LEU A 283 5.31 -10.29 -20.31
C LEU A 283 6.84 -10.29 -20.43
N ALA A 284 7.48 -9.33 -19.78
CA ALA A 284 8.93 -9.36 -19.61
C ALA A 284 9.31 -10.53 -18.70
N TYR A 285 10.41 -11.21 -19.02
CA TYR A 285 10.91 -12.29 -18.19
C TYR A 285 12.42 -12.42 -18.27
N TYR A 286 13.02 -13.01 -17.23
CA TYR A 286 14.41 -13.46 -17.27
C TYR A 286 14.57 -14.85 -16.68
N ARG A 287 15.58 -15.56 -17.17
CA ARG A 287 15.94 -16.89 -16.66
C ARG A 287 16.93 -16.78 -15.52
N GLN A 288 16.83 -17.73 -14.61
CA GLN A 288 17.72 -17.91 -13.48
C GLN A 288 18.30 -19.31 -13.57
N ASP A 289 19.61 -19.41 -13.37
CA ASP A 289 20.33 -20.69 -13.36
C ASP A 289 20.84 -20.91 -11.93
N ASN A 290 19.96 -21.42 -11.07
CA ASN A 290 20.27 -21.81 -9.69
C ASN A 290 19.32 -22.96 -9.27
N THR A 291 19.86 -23.95 -8.56
CA THR A 291 19.11 -25.14 -8.10
C THR A 291 18.88 -25.15 -6.59
N LEU A 292 19.09 -24.00 -5.93
CA LEU A 292 18.84 -23.87 -4.49
C LEU A 292 17.36 -24.12 -4.17
N GLU A 293 17.11 -25.13 -3.35
CA GLU A 293 15.81 -25.42 -2.78
C GLU A 293 15.65 -24.67 -1.44
N PRO A 294 14.58 -23.88 -1.26
CA PRO A 294 14.32 -23.21 0.02
C PRO A 294 14.13 -24.21 1.15
N LEU A 295 14.69 -23.92 2.33
CA LEU A 295 14.50 -24.73 3.54
C LEU A 295 13.02 -24.79 3.96
N ILE A 296 12.29 -23.70 3.73
CA ILE A 296 10.84 -23.65 3.95
C ILE A 296 10.15 -23.65 2.58
N PRO A 297 9.37 -24.70 2.24
CA PRO A 297 8.72 -24.79 0.94
C PRO A 297 7.76 -23.64 0.66
N MET A 298 7.66 -23.23 -0.60
CA MET A 298 6.63 -22.29 -1.05
C MET A 298 5.23 -22.81 -0.73
N GLY A 299 4.32 -21.91 -0.38
CA GLY A 299 2.95 -22.23 0.03
C GLY A 299 2.82 -22.80 1.44
N LYS A 300 3.92 -23.07 2.15
CA LYS A 300 3.87 -23.56 3.53
C LYS A 300 3.20 -22.51 4.43
N VAL A 301 2.23 -22.96 5.22
CA VAL A 301 1.60 -22.16 6.27
C VAL A 301 2.20 -22.54 7.62
N GLY A 302 2.58 -21.54 8.40
CA GLY A 302 3.07 -21.69 9.77
C GLY A 302 2.45 -20.64 10.69
N THR A 303 2.44 -20.93 12.00
CA THR A 303 1.99 -19.97 13.01
C THR A 303 3.20 -19.24 13.60
N LEU A 304 3.23 -17.91 13.49
CA LEU A 304 4.32 -17.08 13.97
C LEU A 304 3.78 -15.95 14.86
N LYS A 305 4.55 -15.59 15.89
CA LYS A 305 4.24 -14.44 16.75
C LYS A 305 4.87 -13.18 16.17
N LEU A 306 4.06 -12.30 15.59
CA LEU A 306 4.48 -11.00 15.06
C LEU A 306 3.65 -9.89 15.72
N GLY A 307 4.31 -8.79 16.12
CA GLY A 307 3.61 -7.66 16.77
C GLY A 307 2.87 -8.06 18.07
N GLY A 308 3.33 -9.11 18.75
CA GLY A 308 2.73 -9.60 19.99
C GLY A 308 1.59 -10.63 19.82
N LYS A 309 1.11 -10.88 18.60
CA LYS A 309 0.02 -11.81 18.31
C LYS A 309 0.49 -13.01 17.49
N PHE A 310 -0.08 -14.18 17.77
CA PHE A 310 0.11 -15.37 16.93
C PHE A 310 -0.91 -15.35 15.81
N ASP A 311 -0.42 -15.44 14.59
CA ASP A 311 -1.23 -15.50 13.38
C ASP A 311 -0.66 -16.56 12.42
N ASN A 312 -1.48 -16.98 11.46
CA ASN A 312 -1.03 -17.87 10.38
C ASN A 312 -0.41 -17.04 9.26
N TRP A 313 0.76 -17.47 8.80
CA TRP A 313 1.54 -16.82 7.75
C TRP A 313 1.87 -17.85 6.68
N GLN A 314 1.60 -17.51 5.42
CA GLN A 314 1.94 -18.33 4.27
C GLN A 314 3.24 -17.84 3.65
N VAL A 315 4.15 -18.75 3.33
CA VAL A 315 5.31 -18.44 2.50
C VAL A 315 4.85 -18.31 1.05
N VAL A 316 5.02 -17.13 0.47
CA VAL A 316 4.53 -16.81 -0.87
C VAL A 316 5.64 -16.42 -1.84
N GLY A 317 6.78 -15.96 -1.32
CA GLY A 317 7.97 -15.68 -2.11
C GLY A 317 9.24 -16.07 -1.35
N TYR A 318 10.32 -16.22 -2.08
CA TYR A 318 11.65 -16.48 -1.55
C TYR A 318 12.68 -15.78 -2.41
N GLN A 319 13.60 -15.05 -1.80
CA GLN A 319 14.76 -14.49 -2.49
C GLN A 319 16.06 -14.87 -1.79
N GLU A 320 17.09 -15.16 -2.58
CA GLU A 320 18.48 -15.15 -2.15
C GLU A 320 19.11 -13.82 -2.56
N ARG A 321 19.89 -13.29 -1.63
CA ARG A 321 20.61 -12.03 -1.78
C ARG A 321 22.03 -12.21 -1.30
N CYS A 322 22.92 -11.38 -1.82
CA CYS A 322 24.27 -11.25 -1.30
C CYS A 322 24.69 -9.79 -1.23
N ASP A 323 25.73 -9.52 -0.45
CA ASP A 323 26.43 -8.25 -0.52
C ASP A 323 27.21 -8.15 -1.85
N VAL A 324 27.58 -6.92 -2.20
CA VAL A 324 28.44 -6.65 -3.35
C VAL A 324 29.76 -6.07 -2.82
N PRO A 325 30.81 -6.89 -2.66
CA PRO A 325 32.06 -6.41 -2.11
C PRO A 325 32.70 -5.35 -3.02
N ALA A 326 33.56 -4.51 -2.42
CA ALA A 326 34.26 -3.46 -3.15
C ALA A 326 35.34 -4.05 -4.08
N ASP A 327 35.99 -5.12 -3.62
CA ASP A 327 36.91 -5.93 -4.41
C ASP A 327 36.18 -7.20 -4.91
N PRO A 328 36.12 -7.48 -6.22
CA PRO A 328 35.52 -8.70 -6.75
C PRO A 328 36.17 -10.01 -6.26
N ASP A 329 37.40 -9.95 -5.73
CA ASP A 329 38.11 -11.11 -5.18
C ASP A 329 37.73 -11.39 -3.71
N GLU A 330 36.99 -10.51 -3.05
CA GLU A 330 36.44 -10.75 -1.70
C GLU A 330 35.22 -11.69 -1.75
N GLU A 331 35.06 -12.51 -0.71
CA GLU A 331 33.94 -13.44 -0.59
C GLU A 331 32.61 -12.69 -0.41
N GLN A 332 31.58 -13.16 -1.11
CA GLN A 332 30.21 -12.69 -0.95
C GLN A 332 29.53 -13.40 0.22
N THR A 333 28.85 -12.63 1.06
CA THR A 333 28.00 -13.12 2.14
C THR A 333 26.56 -13.24 1.63
N PHE A 334 25.98 -14.44 1.71
CA PHE A 334 24.63 -14.73 1.23
C PHE A 334 23.62 -14.83 2.37
N TRP A 335 22.41 -14.34 2.15
CA TRP A 335 21.25 -14.56 3.01
C TRP A 335 19.99 -14.82 2.19
N ARG A 336 18.97 -15.35 2.86
CA ARG A 336 17.69 -15.70 2.24
C ARG A 336 16.57 -14.99 2.94
N GLU A 337 15.59 -14.55 2.17
CA GLU A 337 14.40 -13.88 2.69
C GLU A 337 13.16 -14.59 2.16
N TYR A 338 12.32 -15.05 3.08
CA TYR A 338 11.01 -15.63 2.78
C TYR A 338 9.96 -14.53 2.93
N LEU A 339 9.26 -14.22 1.85
CA LEU A 339 8.12 -13.32 1.88
C LEU A 339 6.93 -14.06 2.49
N LEU A 340 6.44 -13.54 3.60
CA LEU A 340 5.30 -14.06 4.34
C LEU A 340 4.08 -13.19 4.08
N TYR A 341 2.95 -13.83 3.82
CA TYR A 341 1.67 -13.16 3.62
C TYR A 341 0.63 -13.59 4.64
N ASN A 342 -0.15 -12.62 5.10
CA ASN A 342 -1.40 -12.81 5.79
C ASN A 342 -2.38 -11.73 5.32
N ARG A 343 -3.56 -12.16 4.85
CA ARG A 343 -4.57 -11.29 4.25
C ARG A 343 -4.97 -10.08 5.10
N MET A 344 -5.03 -10.23 6.42
CA MET A 344 -5.47 -9.16 7.34
C MET A 344 -4.31 -8.37 7.96
N GLN A 345 -3.12 -8.97 7.97
CA GLN A 345 -1.93 -8.42 8.62
C GLN A 345 -0.90 -7.85 7.62
N GLY A 346 -1.08 -8.09 6.32
CA GLY A 346 -0.18 -7.67 5.25
C GLY A 346 1.01 -8.62 5.09
N PHE A 347 2.17 -8.05 4.78
CA PHE A 347 3.40 -8.79 4.53
C PHE A 347 4.40 -8.70 5.70
N ALA A 348 5.21 -9.73 5.81
CA ALA A 348 6.38 -9.77 6.68
C ALA A 348 7.49 -10.59 5.99
N PHE A 349 8.69 -10.57 6.55
CA PHE A 349 9.81 -11.34 6.06
C PHE A 349 10.37 -12.21 7.16
N LEU A 350 10.74 -13.43 6.80
CA LEU A 350 11.59 -14.27 7.61
C LEU A 350 12.95 -14.35 6.92
N VAL A 351 13.99 -13.86 7.58
CA VAL A 351 15.34 -13.73 7.03
C VAL A 351 16.22 -14.81 7.67
N ASP A 352 16.89 -15.59 6.84
CA ASP A 352 17.86 -16.63 7.19
C ASP A 352 19.25 -16.13 6.78
N ALA A 353 20.04 -15.75 7.78
CA ALA A 353 21.40 -15.25 7.63
C ALA A 353 22.37 -16.09 8.48
N GLU A 354 23.67 -15.86 8.33
CA GLU A 354 24.71 -16.63 9.04
C GLU A 354 24.63 -16.50 10.57
N ASP A 355 24.13 -15.39 11.08
CA ASP A 355 23.90 -15.15 12.51
C ASP A 355 22.55 -15.66 13.03
N GLY A 356 21.75 -16.28 12.15
CA GLY A 356 20.51 -16.96 12.45
C GLY A 356 19.28 -16.35 11.77
N TRP A 357 18.13 -16.66 12.35
CA TRP A 357 16.83 -16.26 11.79
C TRP A 357 16.32 -14.97 12.42
N SER A 358 15.82 -14.06 11.60
CA SER A 358 15.15 -12.84 12.05
C SER A 358 13.80 -12.65 11.36
N ILE A 359 12.89 -11.95 12.02
CA ILE A 359 11.58 -11.59 11.46
C ILE A 359 11.56 -10.08 11.27
N VAL A 360 11.25 -9.66 10.04
CA VAL A 360 11.30 -8.25 9.63
C VAL A 360 9.93 -7.79 9.14
N ARG A 361 9.60 -6.54 9.45
CA ARG A 361 8.46 -5.82 8.87
C ARG A 361 8.88 -4.42 8.49
N THR A 362 8.32 -3.92 7.41
CA THR A 362 8.43 -2.52 7.03
C THR A 362 7.77 -1.65 8.10
N VAL A 363 8.35 -0.47 8.32
CA VAL A 363 7.86 0.49 9.32
C VAL A 363 7.27 1.71 8.64
N THR A 364 6.20 2.25 9.23
CA THR A 364 5.66 3.56 8.84
C THR A 364 6.21 4.63 9.77
N GLY A 365 6.43 5.84 9.25
CA GLY A 365 7.20 6.89 9.92
C GLY A 365 8.68 6.83 9.61
N VAL A 366 9.46 7.63 10.35
CA VAL A 366 10.94 7.65 10.29
C VAL A 366 11.53 7.61 11.69
N PRO A 367 12.71 6.99 11.90
CA PRO A 367 13.41 7.09 13.18
C PRO A 367 13.98 8.49 13.40
N ALA A 368 14.17 8.88 14.66
CA ALA A 368 14.90 10.10 15.01
C ALA A 368 16.41 9.84 14.88
N MET A 369 17.08 10.47 13.94
CA MET A 369 18.51 10.24 13.67
C MET A 369 19.41 11.31 14.29
N LYS A 370 20.57 10.89 14.82
CA LYS A 370 21.67 11.76 15.25
C LYS A 370 23.02 11.08 15.00
N GLY A 371 23.68 11.47 13.91
CA GLY A 371 24.93 10.83 13.47
C GLY A 371 24.71 9.34 13.17
N ASP A 372 25.55 8.49 13.73
CA ASP A 372 25.46 7.02 13.60
C ASP A 372 24.48 6.36 14.59
N SER A 373 23.75 7.14 15.38
CA SER A 373 22.72 6.65 16.29
C SER A 373 21.34 7.06 15.80
N LEU A 374 20.35 6.20 16.02
CA LEU A 374 18.95 6.55 15.80
C LEU A 374 18.06 6.03 16.94
N VAL A 375 16.91 6.68 17.14
CA VAL A 375 15.90 6.27 18.12
C VAL A 375 14.62 5.92 17.38
N TYR A 376 14.07 4.75 17.66
CA TYR A 376 12.79 4.29 17.14
C TYR A 376 12.03 3.54 18.22
N ARG A 377 10.78 3.95 18.49
CA ARG A 377 9.92 3.37 19.55
C ARG A 377 10.66 3.24 20.89
N ASP A 378 11.28 4.33 21.32
CA ASP A 378 12.05 4.44 22.57
C ASP A 378 13.27 3.51 22.69
N VAL A 379 13.67 2.85 21.59
CA VAL A 379 14.89 2.06 21.52
C VAL A 379 15.95 2.84 20.77
N THR A 380 17.13 2.97 21.39
CA THR A 380 18.33 3.50 20.74
C THR A 380 19.04 2.40 19.98
N TYR A 381 19.34 2.67 18.71
CA TYR A 381 20.10 1.82 17.84
C TYR A 381 21.40 2.51 17.43
N ARG A 382 22.43 1.71 17.16
CA ARG A 382 23.70 2.17 16.60
C ARG A 382 23.93 1.54 15.24
N LYS A 383 24.38 2.35 14.29
CA LYS A 383 24.81 1.90 12.95
C LYS A 383 25.87 0.81 13.09
N ARG A 384 25.74 -0.22 12.26
CA ARG A 384 26.69 -1.32 12.12
C ARG A 384 27.48 -1.16 10.84
N TYR A 385 26.82 -1.40 9.71
CA TYR A 385 27.44 -1.44 8.40
C TYR A 385 26.55 -0.75 7.37
N THR A 386 27.17 -0.25 6.31
CA THR A 386 26.48 0.16 5.09
C THR A 386 27.10 -0.65 3.97
N TYR A 387 26.28 -1.38 3.21
CA TYR A 387 26.75 -2.26 2.15
C TYR A 387 25.76 -2.26 0.96
N PRO A 388 26.26 -2.29 -0.29
CA PRO A 388 25.43 -2.63 -1.42
C PRO A 388 25.06 -4.12 -1.35
N ALA A 389 23.84 -4.44 -1.73
CA ALA A 389 23.35 -5.81 -1.87
C ALA A 389 22.76 -6.01 -3.25
N LYS A 390 22.65 -7.27 -3.66
CA LYS A 390 21.92 -7.65 -4.87
C LYS A 390 21.09 -8.91 -4.67
N THR A 391 19.99 -9.01 -5.41
CA THR A 391 19.20 -10.26 -5.53
C THR A 391 19.82 -11.18 -6.57
N THR A 392 20.09 -12.42 -6.18
CA THR A 392 20.74 -13.44 -7.04
C THR A 392 19.76 -14.50 -7.51
N TYR A 393 18.72 -14.81 -6.72
CA TYR A 393 17.76 -15.84 -7.06
C TYR A 393 16.40 -15.59 -6.39
N VAL A 394 15.31 -15.89 -7.09
CA VAL A 394 13.94 -15.77 -6.56
C VAL A 394 13.03 -16.91 -6.95
N LEU A 395 12.04 -17.18 -6.09
CA LEU A 395 10.94 -18.13 -6.25
C LEU A 395 9.63 -17.53 -5.72
N GLY A 396 8.51 -18.03 -6.23
CA GLY A 396 7.18 -17.64 -5.76
C GLY A 396 6.67 -16.33 -6.38
N GLU A 397 5.95 -15.55 -5.57
CA GLU A 397 5.23 -14.35 -5.96
C GLU A 397 5.65 -13.16 -5.09
N PHE A 398 5.76 -11.98 -5.70
CA PHE A 398 6.24 -10.76 -5.04
C PHE A 398 5.34 -9.58 -5.32
N TYR A 399 5.09 -8.73 -4.31
CA TYR A 399 4.27 -7.51 -4.46
C TYR A 399 5.03 -6.35 -5.14
N TRP A 400 6.30 -6.57 -5.50
CA TRP A 400 7.15 -5.65 -6.25
C TRP A 400 7.74 -6.35 -7.50
N PRO A 401 8.08 -5.61 -8.55
CA PRO A 401 8.75 -6.18 -9.72
C PRO A 401 10.18 -6.58 -9.32
N VAL A 402 10.45 -7.89 -9.25
CA VAL A 402 11.80 -8.39 -8.97
C VAL A 402 12.63 -8.32 -10.25
N ARG A 403 13.82 -7.72 -10.18
CA ARG A 403 14.73 -7.62 -11.34
C ARG A 403 15.96 -8.52 -11.17
N LYS A 404 16.46 -8.99 -12.31
CA LYS A 404 17.78 -9.65 -12.37
C LYS A 404 18.84 -8.69 -11.86
N GLU A 405 19.66 -9.13 -10.91
CA GLU A 405 20.75 -8.33 -10.31
C GLU A 405 20.25 -7.01 -9.70
N GLN A 406 18.99 -6.95 -9.23
CA GLN A 406 18.46 -5.77 -8.55
C GLN A 406 19.38 -5.39 -7.38
N ARG A 407 19.91 -4.17 -7.40
CA ARG A 407 20.81 -3.65 -6.36
C ARG A 407 20.10 -2.72 -5.41
N THR A 408 20.49 -2.78 -4.14
CA THR A 408 20.06 -1.81 -3.12
C THR A 408 21.23 -1.42 -2.22
N LEU A 409 21.15 -0.23 -1.60
CA LEU A 409 22.08 0.17 -0.55
C LEU A 409 21.41 -0.06 0.81
N ASN A 410 22.04 -0.88 1.65
CA ASN A 410 21.53 -1.30 2.94
C ASN A 410 22.33 -0.63 4.04
N THR A 411 21.65 -0.18 5.10
CA THR A 411 22.32 0.27 6.33
C THR A 411 21.67 -0.39 7.53
N ASP A 412 22.45 -1.20 8.23
CA ASP A 412 21.99 -1.95 9.39
C ASP A 412 22.30 -1.23 10.70
N PHE A 413 21.37 -1.37 11.62
CA PHE A 413 21.44 -0.83 12.97
C PHE A 413 21.07 -1.92 13.98
N ALA A 414 21.79 -1.96 15.10
CA ALA A 414 21.49 -2.86 16.21
C ALA A 414 21.06 -2.08 17.44
N GLY A 415 20.05 -2.59 18.15
CA GLY A 415 19.61 -2.01 19.42
C GLY A 415 20.71 -2.05 20.49
N LEU A 416 20.62 -1.16 21.47
CA LEU A 416 21.59 -1.06 22.57
C LEU A 416 21.04 -1.65 23.88
N GLY A 417 21.96 -2.06 24.78
CA GLY A 417 21.60 -2.57 26.11
C GLY A 417 20.71 -3.81 26.04
N ASN A 418 19.60 -3.79 26.79
CA ASN A 418 18.63 -4.90 26.84
C ASN A 418 17.92 -5.15 25.50
N ASN A 419 18.05 -4.23 24.54
CA ASN A 419 17.44 -4.32 23.21
C ASN A 419 18.44 -4.78 22.14
N SER A 420 19.58 -5.36 22.53
CA SER A 420 20.63 -5.83 21.60
C SER A 420 20.20 -6.94 20.64
N HIS A 421 19.04 -7.57 20.87
CA HIS A 421 18.42 -8.53 19.97
C HIS A 421 17.60 -7.86 18.85
N LEU A 422 17.27 -6.56 18.97
CA LEU A 422 16.53 -5.84 17.94
C LEU A 422 17.45 -5.36 16.82
N ARG A 423 16.87 -5.27 15.62
CA ARG A 423 17.53 -4.83 14.39
C ARG A 423 16.64 -3.80 13.69
N LEU A 424 17.28 -2.88 12.97
CA LEU A 424 16.65 -2.03 11.97
C LEU A 424 17.53 -2.01 10.74
N ASN A 425 16.91 -2.08 9.57
CA ASN A 425 17.57 -1.90 8.30
C ASN A 425 16.95 -0.71 7.59
N ARG A 426 17.78 0.10 6.93
CA ARG A 426 17.34 1.07 5.93
C ARG A 426 17.82 0.60 4.56
N GLU A 427 16.87 0.17 3.75
CA GLU A 427 17.10 -0.17 2.35
C GLU A 427 16.80 1.03 1.45
N GLN A 428 17.69 1.31 0.51
CA GLN A 428 17.52 2.36 -0.50
C GLN A 428 17.60 1.72 -1.89
N THR A 429 16.57 1.96 -2.69
CA THR A 429 16.48 1.62 -4.11
C THR A 429 16.62 2.91 -4.93
N GLY A 430 17.16 2.79 -6.14
CA GLY A 430 17.58 3.94 -6.98
C GLY A 430 19.08 3.92 -7.16
#